data_AF-A0A1S1RLE9-F1
#
_entry.id   AF-A0A1S1RLE9-F1
#
_cell.length_a   1.000
_cell.length_b   1.000
_cell.length_c   1.000
_cell.angle_alpha   90.00
_cell.angle_beta   90.00
_cell.angle_gamma   90.00
#
_symmetry.space_group_name_H-M   'P 1'
#
loop_
_entity.id
_entity.type
_entity.pdbx_description
1 polymer ?
#
loop_
_entity_poly.entity_id
_entity_poly.type
_entity_poly.pdbx_seq_one_letter_code
_entity_poly.pdbx_strand_id
1 'polypeptide(L)'
;MTRGSVHDDLRRLPWWVAVALTVLALVVLALRAVGLAVAVVVTTAERLDVAAAIRAGITPLGASSWLISTAVPAPDWTRMGGE
;
A
#
# COMPACT_ATOMS: atom_id res chain seq x y z
N MET A 1 3.71 -1.96 38.24
CA MET A 1 3.43 -1.15 37.04
C MET A 1 2.36 -1.84 36.22
N THR A 2 1.09 -1.59 36.54
CA THR A 2 -0.05 -2.09 35.75
C THR A 2 -0.09 -1.28 34.46
N ARG A 3 0.20 -1.92 33.33
CA ARG A 3 0.00 -1.32 32.00
C ARG A 3 -1.46 -0.90 31.90
N GLY A 4 -1.73 0.41 31.84
CA GLY A 4 -3.08 0.94 31.65
C GLY A 4 -3.69 0.31 30.40
N SER A 5 -4.94 -0.13 30.49
CA SER A 5 -5.60 -0.77 29.36
C SER A 5 -5.80 0.27 28.24
N VAL A 6 -5.59 -0.11 26.97
CA VAL A 6 -5.82 0.77 25.81
C VAL A 6 -7.25 1.34 25.82
N HIS A 7 -8.19 0.61 26.43
CA HIS A 7 -9.58 1.03 26.61
C HIS A 7 -9.72 2.23 27.56
N ASP A 8 -8.93 2.29 28.63
CA ASP A 8 -8.93 3.42 29.58
C ASP A 8 -8.35 4.70 28.96
N ASP A 9 -7.31 4.56 28.14
CA ASP A 9 -6.73 5.69 27.42
C ASP A 9 -7.67 6.24 26.35
N LEU A 10 -8.39 5.37 25.64
CA LEU A 10 -9.39 5.78 24.64
C LEU A 10 -10.60 6.48 25.28
N ARG A 11 -11.01 6.10 26.50
CA ARG A 11 -12.08 6.82 27.24
C ARG A 11 -11.69 8.23 27.64
N ARG A 12 -10.39 8.49 27.84
CA ARG A 12 -9.85 9.81 28.19
C ARG A 12 -9.60 10.68 26.96
N LEU A 13 -9.70 10.12 25.75
CA LEU A 13 -9.44 10.86 24.53
C LEU A 13 -10.55 11.91 24.32
N PRO A 14 -10.21 13.21 24.18
CA PRO A 14 -11.19 14.23 23.87
C PRO A 14 -11.85 13.92 22.53
N TRP A 15 -13.18 14.00 22.45
CA TRP A 15 -13.93 13.61 21.25
C TRP A 15 -13.45 14.35 19.98
N TRP A 16 -13.03 15.61 20.11
CA TRP A 16 -12.46 16.39 19.02
C TRP A 16 -11.20 15.76 18.40
N VAL A 17 -10.35 15.13 19.23
CA VAL A 17 -9.14 14.43 18.76
C VAL A 17 -9.53 13.19 17.98
N ALA A 18 -10.52 12.42 18.45
CA ALA A 18 -11.02 11.25 17.74
C ALA A 18 -11.59 11.62 16.36
N VAL A 19 -12.32 12.73 16.26
CA VAL A 19 -12.83 13.25 14.98
C VAL A 19 -11.69 13.65 14.06
N ALA A 20 -10.71 14.42 14.54
CA ALA A 20 -9.56 14.83 13.74
C ALA A 20 -8.77 13.62 13.18
N LEU A 21 -8.53 12.60 14.01
CA LEU A 21 -7.87 11.36 13.58
C LEU A 21 -8.70 10.59 12.55
N THR A 22 -10.02 10.57 12.71
CA THR A 22 -10.93 9.91 11.75
C THR A 22 -10.86 10.61 10.40
N VAL A 23 -10.93 11.94 10.38
CA VAL A 23 -10.81 12.73 9.14
C VAL A 23 -9.46 12.49 8.47
N LEU A 24 -8.37 12.50 9.24
CA LEU A 24 -7.03 12.21 8.72
C LEU A 24 -6.95 10.80 8.11
N ALA A 25 -7.49 9.80 8.80
CA ALA A 25 -7.53 8.42 8.30
C ALA A 25 -8.32 8.31 6.99
N LEU A 26 -9.45 9.02 6.87
CA LEU A 26 -10.25 9.07 5.64
C LEU A 26 -9.48 9.70 4.48
N VAL A 27 -8.74 10.79 4.74
CA VAL A 27 -7.89 11.44 3.72
C VAL A 27 -6.80 10.49 3.24
N VAL A 28 -6.09 9.84 4.15
CA VAL A 28 -5.04 8.87 3.80
C VAL A 28 -5.62 7.69 3.02
N LEU A 29 -6.78 7.19 3.44
CA LEU A 29 -7.48 6.12 2.74
C LEU A 29 -7.88 6.52 1.33
N ALA A 30 -8.40 7.74 1.14
CA ALA A 30 -8.74 8.26 -0.18
C ALA A 30 -7.50 8.37 -1.08
N LEU A 31 -6.40 8.92 -0.57
CA LEU A 31 -5.13 8.99 -1.30
C LEU A 31 -4.61 7.61 -1.69
N ARG A 32 -4.71 6.62 -0.79
CA ARG A 32 -4.36 5.23 -1.09
C ARG A 32 -5.24 4.63 -2.17
N ALA A 33 -6.56 4.86 -2.11
CA ALA A 33 -7.49 4.39 -3.13
C ALA A 33 -7.18 4.99 -4.51
N VAL A 34 -6.83 6.28 -4.57
CA VAL A 34 -6.38 6.93 -5.81
C VAL A 34 -5.09 6.31 -6.32
N GLY A 35 -4.10 6.11 -5.46
CA GLY A 35 -2.85 5.46 -5.85
C GLY A 35 -3.07 4.04 -6.41
N LEU A 36 -3.96 3.26 -5.79
CA LEU A 36 -4.37 1.94 -6.28
C LEU A 36 -5.08 2.03 -7.63
N ALA A 37 -5.99 2.99 -7.82
CA ALA A 37 -6.68 3.19 -9.08
C ALA A 37 -5.70 3.55 -10.22
N VAL A 38 -4.74 4.45 -9.95
CA VAL A 38 -3.68 4.80 -10.91
C VAL A 38 -2.84 3.59 -11.27
N ALA A 39 -2.43 2.78 -10.29
CA ALA A 39 -1.68 1.56 -10.54
C ALA A 39 -2.44 0.59 -11.47
N VAL A 40 -3.74 0.37 -11.21
CA VAL A 40 -4.59 -0.47 -12.06
C VAL A 40 -4.67 0.08 -13.48
N VAL A 41 -4.85 1.40 -13.64
CA VAL A 41 -4.90 2.03 -14.96
C VAL A 41 -3.58 1.84 -15.71
N VAL A 42 -2.44 2.09 -15.07
CA VAL A 42 -1.11 1.93 -15.68
C VAL A 42 -0.87 0.49 -16.09
N THR A 43 -1.11 -0.48 -15.21
CA THR A 43 -0.96 -1.91 -15.53
C THR A 43 -1.88 -2.33 -16.68
N THR A 44 -3.11 -1.80 -16.73
CA THR A 44 -4.05 -2.10 -17.82
C THR A 44 -3.56 -1.48 -19.13
N ALA A 45 -3.05 -0.23 -19.09
CA ALA A 45 -2.49 0.44 -20.25
C ALA A 45 -1.26 -0.31 -20.78
N GLU A 46 -0.34 -0.72 -19.91
CA GLU A 46 0.83 -1.54 -20.27
C GLU A 46 0.41 -2.86 -20.92
N ARG A 47 -0.62 -3.52 -20.38
CA ARG A 47 -1.16 -4.76 -20.96
C ARG A 47 -1.75 -4.53 -22.36
N LEU A 48 -2.45 -3.42 -22.58
CA LEU A 48 -3.00 -3.07 -23.89
C LEU A 48 -1.90 -2.70 -24.88
N ASP A 49 -0.87 -1.98 -24.44
CA ASP A 49 0.27 -1.61 -25.27
C ASP A 49 1.05 -2.85 -25.74
N VAL A 50 1.30 -3.80 -24.83
CA VAL A 50 1.91 -5.10 -25.18
C VAL A 50 1.03 -5.87 -26.18
N ALA A 51 -0.29 -5.91 -25.98
CA ALA A 51 -1.20 -6.58 -26.90
C ALA A 51 -1.20 -5.91 -28.30
N ALA A 52 -1.14 -4.59 -28.35
CA ALA A 52 -1.04 -3.81 -29.59
C ALA A 52 0.30 -4.07 -30.30
N ALA A 53 1.42 -4.07 -29.57
CA ALA A 53 2.75 -4.35 -30.10
C ALA A 53 2.86 -5.76 -30.71
N ILE A 54 2.33 -6.77 -30.01
CA ILE A 54 2.28 -8.16 -30.52
C ILE A 54 1.43 -8.22 -31.80
N ARG A 55 0.27 -7.55 -31.83
CA ARG A 55 -0.58 -7.50 -33.03
C ARG A 55 0.10 -6.77 -34.19
N ALA A 56 0.95 -5.79 -33.90
CA ALA A 56 1.77 -5.08 -34.88
C ALA A 56 3.02 -5.86 -35.32
N GLY A 57 3.29 -7.05 -34.76
CA GLY A 57 4.46 -7.86 -35.09
C GLY A 57 5.77 -7.31 -34.54
N ILE A 58 5.71 -6.36 -33.59
CA ILE A 58 6.87 -5.75 -32.94
C ILE A 58 7.16 -6.54 -31.66
N THR A 59 8.32 -7.17 -31.58
CA THR A 59 8.73 -7.94 -30.39
C THR A 59 8.81 -7.00 -29.17
N PRO A 60 8.03 -7.23 -28.09
CA PRO A 60 7.95 -6.28 -26.99
C PRO A 60 9.25 -6.26 -26.18
N LEU A 61 10.01 -5.16 -26.31
CA LEU A 61 11.26 -4.91 -25.58
C LEU A 61 11.06 -4.65 -24.06
N GLY A 62 9.81 -4.48 -23.60
CA GLY A 62 9.44 -4.14 -22.23
C GLY A 62 9.24 -5.32 -21.26
N ALA A 63 9.44 -6.56 -21.70
CA ALA A 63 9.26 -7.76 -20.87
C ALA A 63 10.49 -8.13 -20.02
N SER A 64 11.50 -7.27 -19.92
CA SER A 64 12.71 -7.46 -19.12
C SER A 64 12.49 -7.08 -17.65
N SER A 65 11.82 -7.98 -16.92
CA SER A 65 12.20 -8.49 -15.58
C SER A 65 12.62 -7.55 -14.42
N TRP A 66 12.38 -6.24 -14.45
CA TRP A 66 12.78 -5.34 -13.35
C TRP A 66 11.77 -5.24 -12.20
N LEU A 67 10.59 -5.84 -12.31
CA LEU A 67 9.53 -5.79 -11.28
C LEU A 67 9.70 -6.80 -10.12
N ILE A 68 10.73 -7.66 -10.13
CA ILE A 68 10.96 -8.64 -9.06
C ILE A 68 12.00 -8.18 -8.01
N SER A 69 12.75 -7.10 -8.27
CA SER A 69 13.84 -6.64 -7.39
C SER A 69 13.37 -5.77 -6.21
N THR A 70 12.15 -5.23 -6.25
CA THR A 70 11.63 -4.35 -5.17
C THR A 70 10.83 -5.10 -4.09
N ALA A 71 10.74 -6.43 -4.19
CA ALA A 71 10.41 -7.29 -3.04
C ALA A 71 11.61 -7.33 -2.08
N VAL A 72 11.97 -6.17 -1.54
CA VAL A 72 12.85 -6.07 -0.37
C VAL A 72 12.18 -6.88 0.72
N PRO A 73 12.82 -7.93 1.28
CA PRO A 73 12.28 -8.61 2.44
C PRO A 73 12.07 -7.55 3.52
N ALA A 74 10.84 -7.38 3.99
CA ALA A 74 10.57 -6.54 5.14
C ALA A 74 11.55 -6.97 6.27
N PRO A 75 12.31 -6.06 6.88
CA PRO A 75 13.27 -6.45 7.91
C PRO A 75 12.55 -7.19 9.04
N ASP A 76 13.10 -8.33 9.46
CA ASP A 76 12.51 -9.32 10.38
C ASP A 76 12.50 -8.84 11.85
N TRP A 77 12.16 -7.57 12.11
CA TRP A 77 12.11 -6.99 13.45
C TRP A 77 10.91 -7.49 14.28
N THR A 78 10.03 -8.30 13.69
CA THR A 78 8.94 -9.00 14.41
C THR A 78 9.35 -10.36 14.98
N ARG A 79 10.58 -10.84 14.73
CA ARG A 79 11.10 -12.07 15.36
C ARG A 79 11.56 -11.78 16.79
N MET A 80 10.60 -11.64 17.70
CA MET A 80 10.85 -11.74 19.14
C MET A 80 11.49 -13.09 19.43
N GLY A 81 12.69 -13.03 20.03
CA GLY A 81 13.53 -14.18 20.30
C GLY A 81 12.86 -15.27 21.13
N GLY A 82 13.23 -16.50 20.81
CA GLY A 82 12.97 -17.67 21.63
C GLY A 82 13.99 -18.72 21.25
N GLU A 83 15.15 -18.68 21.93
CA GLU A 83 15.69 -19.76 22.78
C GLU A 83 16.47 -19.12 23.93
#